data_AF-R4WLN3-F1
#
_entry.id   AF-R4WLN3-F1
#
_cell.length_a   1.000
_cell.length_b   1.000
_cell.length_c   1.000
_cell.angle_alpha   90.00
_cell.angle_beta   90.00
_cell.angle_gamma   90.00
#
_symmetry.space_group_name_H-M   'P 1'
#
loop_
_entity.id
_entity.type
_entity.pdbx_description
1 polymer ?
#
loop_
_entity_poly.entity_id
_entity_poly.type
_entity_poly.pdbx_seq_one_letter_code
_entity_poly.pdbx_strand_id
1 'polypeptide(L)'
;MTMHRSNKLGLRLRAYLTTAAFVMLTGAACTTIQIAPDYDPALVAGISKSTNDVMSMYASTSLGTRADTFASRVDRYDQILGELDALAVQAQSRPIPDEALRNKLEQYLKDRQAVPPPVSPENQQKLADIAARNSAKCAAKLNLQAPKLSMPAGGLDGQGYVVPSAFALMQASSTIANMRNEDCAQGLSPDLVRAYRGQTQHYLFEAMAYEQFLNRQGNAK
;
A
#
# COMPACT_ATOMS: atom_id res chain seq x y z
N MET A 1 -10.23 -64.79 -58.61
CA MET A 1 -9.05 -64.34 -57.85
C MET A 1 -8.90 -62.83 -58.00
N THR A 2 -9.12 -62.11 -56.90
CA THR A 2 -8.52 -60.82 -56.48
C THR A 2 -8.05 -59.79 -57.52
N MET A 3 -8.58 -58.55 -57.41
CA MET A 3 -7.80 -57.45 -56.82
C MET A 3 -8.67 -56.22 -56.55
N HIS A 4 -8.86 -55.91 -55.27
CA HIS A 4 -9.47 -54.69 -54.76
C HIS A 4 -8.34 -53.80 -54.23
N ARG A 5 -7.92 -52.80 -55.00
CA ARG A 5 -6.88 -51.86 -54.57
C ARG A 5 -7.17 -50.49 -55.18
N SER A 6 -7.71 -49.58 -54.37
CA SER A 6 -7.52 -48.11 -54.45
C SER A 6 -8.54 -47.39 -53.58
N ASN A 7 -8.26 -47.22 -52.28
CA ASN A 7 -8.96 -46.22 -51.47
C ASN A 7 -8.22 -45.77 -50.19
N LYS A 8 -6.90 -45.98 -50.12
CA LYS A 8 -6.11 -45.64 -48.93
C LYS A 8 -5.48 -44.24 -48.95
N LEU A 9 -5.52 -43.55 -50.09
CA LEU A 9 -4.85 -42.25 -50.25
C LEU A 9 -5.72 -41.07 -49.78
N GLY A 10 -7.03 -41.09 -50.04
CA GLY A 10 -7.95 -40.01 -49.64
C GLY A 10 -8.21 -39.93 -48.13
N LEU A 11 -8.14 -41.06 -47.42
CA LEU A 11 -8.37 -41.11 -45.97
C LEU A 11 -7.20 -40.50 -45.18
N ARG A 12 -5.96 -40.68 -45.67
CA ARG A 12 -4.76 -40.10 -45.05
C ARG A 12 -4.73 -38.58 -45.21
N LEU A 13 -5.12 -38.05 -46.37
CA LEU A 13 -5.13 -36.61 -46.62
C LEU A 13 -6.19 -35.88 -45.78
N ARG A 14 -7.37 -36.48 -45.58
CA ARG A 14 -8.40 -35.95 -44.69
C ARG A 14 -7.98 -35.97 -43.22
N ALA A 15 -7.29 -37.02 -42.78
CA ALA A 15 -6.76 -37.10 -41.41
C ALA A 15 -5.70 -36.02 -41.12
N TYR A 16 -4.80 -35.73 -42.07
CA TYR A 16 -3.80 -34.66 -41.95
C TYR A 16 -4.42 -33.25 -41.93
N LEU A 17 -5.48 -33.01 -42.71
CA LEU A 17 -6.20 -31.73 -42.70
C LEU A 17 -6.95 -31.51 -41.37
N THR A 18 -7.51 -32.56 -40.76
CA THR A 18 -8.18 -32.46 -39.46
C THR A 18 -7.21 -32.28 -38.29
N THR A 19 -6.03 -32.93 -38.32
CA THR A 19 -5.02 -32.75 -37.26
C THR A 19 -4.33 -31.39 -37.36
N ALA A 20 -4.08 -30.86 -38.56
CA ALA A 20 -3.53 -29.53 -38.75
C ALA A 20 -4.48 -28.42 -38.22
N ALA A 21 -5.79 -28.57 -38.43
CA ALA A 21 -6.79 -27.63 -37.92
C ALA A 21 -6.89 -27.66 -36.38
N PHE A 22 -6.71 -28.82 -35.75
CA PHE A 22 -6.76 -28.95 -34.28
C PHE A 22 -5.50 -28.37 -33.60
N VAL A 23 -4.33 -28.46 -34.23
CA VAL A 23 -3.07 -27.88 -33.71
C VAL A 23 -3.03 -26.35 -33.84
N MET A 24 -3.69 -25.76 -34.84
CA MET A 24 -3.80 -24.29 -34.93
C MET A 24 -4.76 -23.67 -33.90
N LEU A 25 -5.74 -24.43 -33.39
CA LEU A 25 -6.74 -23.90 -32.44
C LEU A 25 -6.23 -23.84 -30.99
N THR A 26 -5.14 -24.54 -30.66
CA THR A 26 -4.54 -24.55 -29.32
C THR A 26 -3.42 -23.52 -29.12
N GLY A 27 -3.06 -22.74 -30.15
CA GLY A 27 -1.97 -21.76 -30.11
C GLY A 27 -2.35 -20.34 -29.67
N ALA A 28 -3.65 -20.04 -29.47
CA ALA A 28 -4.14 -18.69 -29.16
C ALA A 28 -4.33 -18.43 -27.65
N ALA A 29 -4.01 -19.39 -26.78
CA ALA A 29 -3.92 -19.16 -25.35
C ALA A 29 -2.49 -18.73 -24.98
N CYS A 30 -2.01 -17.62 -25.56
CA CYS A 30 -0.93 -16.87 -24.92
C CYS A 30 -1.54 -16.28 -23.65
N THR A 31 -1.34 -17.01 -22.54
CA THR A 31 -1.42 -16.47 -21.20
C THR A 31 -0.64 -15.17 -21.19
N THR A 32 -1.35 -14.05 -21.19
CA THR A 32 -0.76 -12.78 -20.79
C THR A 32 -0.42 -12.96 -19.32
N ILE A 33 0.78 -13.47 -19.04
CA ILE A 33 1.31 -13.55 -17.69
C ILE A 33 1.29 -12.10 -17.19
N GLN A 34 0.36 -11.83 -16.29
CA GLN A 34 0.10 -10.50 -15.77
C GLN A 34 1.10 -10.28 -14.66
N ILE A 35 2.33 -9.91 -15.05
CA ILE A 35 3.50 -9.82 -14.17
C ILE A 35 3.48 -8.53 -13.30
N ALA A 36 2.50 -7.64 -13.51
CA ALA A 36 2.33 -6.42 -12.73
C ALA A 36 1.11 -6.53 -11.79
N PRO A 37 1.17 -6.03 -10.54
CA PRO A 37 -0.03 -5.88 -9.72
C PRO A 37 -1.07 -5.01 -10.44
N ASP A 38 -2.30 -5.51 -10.54
CA ASP A 38 -3.38 -4.84 -11.24
C ASP A 38 -3.83 -3.59 -10.49
N TYR A 39 -3.92 -2.47 -11.21
CA TYR A 39 -4.51 -1.24 -10.70
C TYR A 39 -5.90 -1.51 -10.09
N ASP A 40 -6.09 -1.07 -8.84
CA ASP A 40 -7.36 -1.20 -8.13
C ASP A 40 -7.99 0.18 -7.92
N PRO A 41 -9.07 0.54 -8.65
CA PRO A 41 -9.73 1.83 -8.47
C PRO A 41 -10.39 1.99 -7.10
N ALA A 42 -10.79 0.89 -6.44
CA ALA A 42 -11.36 0.94 -5.10
C ALA A 42 -10.30 1.33 -4.07
N LEU A 43 -9.07 0.81 -4.22
CA LEU A 43 -7.93 1.20 -3.38
C LEU A 43 -7.62 2.69 -3.53
N VAL A 44 -7.59 3.23 -4.75
CA VAL A 44 -7.37 4.67 -4.97
C VAL A 44 -8.48 5.54 -4.40
N ALA A 45 -9.74 5.11 -4.57
CA ALA A 45 -10.88 5.80 -3.97
C ALA A 45 -10.78 5.79 -2.44
N GLY A 46 -10.39 4.67 -1.85
CA GLY A 46 -10.13 4.52 -0.42
C GLY A 46 -9.04 5.46 0.08
N ILE A 47 -7.87 5.47 -0.56
CA ILE A 47 -6.75 6.38 -0.20
C ILE A 47 -7.20 7.85 -0.32
N SER A 48 -7.95 8.20 -1.35
CA SER A 48 -8.45 9.57 -1.55
C SER A 48 -9.44 9.96 -0.44
N LYS A 49 -10.35 9.06 -0.06
CA LYS A 49 -11.29 9.27 1.05
C LYS A 49 -10.52 9.45 2.37
N SER A 50 -9.61 8.54 2.71
CA SER A 50 -8.84 8.63 3.95
C SER A 50 -7.97 9.89 3.98
N THR A 51 -7.46 10.35 2.83
CA THR A 51 -6.76 11.64 2.72
C THR A 51 -7.66 12.81 3.12
N ASN A 52 -8.90 12.86 2.61
CA ASN A 52 -9.85 13.89 3.00
C ASN A 52 -10.17 13.82 4.50
N ASP A 53 -10.36 12.61 5.01
CA ASP A 53 -10.69 12.39 6.42
C ASP A 53 -9.57 12.85 7.37
N VAL A 54 -8.33 12.53 7.01
CA VAL A 54 -7.12 12.97 7.70
C VAL A 54 -6.95 14.49 7.62
N MET A 55 -7.12 15.10 6.44
CA MET A 55 -7.01 16.56 6.31
C MET A 55 -8.09 17.29 7.11
N SER A 56 -9.30 16.74 7.19
CA SER A 56 -10.37 17.26 8.05
C SER A 56 -9.99 17.16 9.53
N MET A 57 -9.36 16.07 9.97
CA MET A 57 -8.85 15.92 11.33
C MET A 57 -7.80 16.99 11.65
N TYR A 58 -6.84 17.19 10.76
CA TYR A 58 -5.82 18.23 10.91
C TYR A 58 -6.40 19.65 10.93
N ALA A 59 -7.45 19.92 10.14
CA ALA A 59 -8.14 21.19 10.19
C ALA A 59 -8.77 21.44 11.59
N SER A 60 -9.48 20.43 12.11
CA SER A 60 -10.15 20.51 13.41
C SER A 60 -9.18 20.64 14.60
N THR A 61 -7.94 20.18 14.45
CA THR A 61 -6.90 20.20 15.49
C THR A 61 -5.83 21.26 15.24
N SER A 62 -5.96 22.08 14.18
CA SER A 62 -4.90 22.97 13.69
C SER A 62 -4.37 23.99 14.72
N LEU A 63 -5.22 24.41 15.66
CA LEU A 63 -4.87 25.34 16.74
C LEU A 63 -4.36 24.63 18.01
N GLY A 64 -4.09 23.33 17.91
CA GLY A 64 -3.77 22.47 19.05
C GLY A 64 -5.01 22.00 19.80
N THR A 65 -4.77 21.19 20.81
CA THR A 65 -5.80 20.55 21.63
C THR A 65 -5.36 20.48 23.09
N ARG A 66 -6.31 20.21 23.97
CA ARG A 66 -6.03 19.88 25.37
C ARG A 66 -6.35 18.41 25.64
N ALA A 67 -5.59 17.77 26.52
CA ALA A 67 -5.77 16.37 26.86
C ALA A 67 -7.17 16.04 27.42
N ASP A 68 -7.78 16.95 28.18
CA ASP A 68 -9.13 16.80 28.74
C ASP A 68 -10.22 16.69 27.67
N THR A 69 -9.95 17.19 26.46
CA THR A 69 -10.88 17.12 25.32
C THR A 69 -10.68 15.88 24.44
N PHE A 70 -9.70 15.02 24.73
CA PHE A 70 -9.33 13.88 23.89
C PHE A 70 -10.52 12.93 23.59
N ALA A 71 -11.38 12.71 24.59
CA ALA A 71 -12.54 11.81 24.45
C ALA A 71 -13.47 12.21 23.29
N SER A 72 -13.51 13.49 22.90
CA SER A 72 -14.30 13.96 21.74
C SER A 72 -13.72 13.60 20.37
N ARG A 73 -12.46 13.13 20.32
CA ARG A 73 -11.71 12.86 19.07
C ARG A 73 -11.27 11.42 18.90
N VAL A 74 -11.28 10.60 19.96
CA VAL A 74 -10.75 9.23 19.94
C VAL A 74 -11.38 8.39 18.83
N ASP A 75 -12.71 8.42 18.71
CA ASP A 75 -13.44 7.66 17.69
C ASP A 75 -12.99 8.04 16.27
N ARG A 76 -12.70 9.33 16.05
CA ARG A 76 -12.24 9.82 14.75
C ARG A 76 -10.81 9.37 14.46
N TYR A 77 -9.93 9.31 15.46
CA TYR A 77 -8.61 8.70 15.27
C TYR A 77 -8.73 7.22 14.93
N ASP A 78 -9.52 6.48 15.70
CA ASP A 78 -9.64 5.03 15.55
C ASP A 78 -10.27 4.65 14.19
N GLN A 79 -11.23 5.44 13.71
CA GLN A 79 -11.76 5.30 12.36
C GLN A 79 -10.66 5.48 11.30
N ILE A 80 -9.90 6.58 11.36
CA ILE A 80 -8.83 6.87 10.39
C ILE A 80 -7.76 5.77 10.41
N LEU A 81 -7.36 5.31 11.59
CA LEU A 81 -6.38 4.25 11.76
C LEU A 81 -6.87 2.93 11.15
N GLY A 82 -8.10 2.52 11.47
CA GLY A 82 -8.69 1.30 10.90
C GLY A 82 -8.81 1.36 9.38
N GLU A 83 -9.18 2.51 8.81
CA GLU A 83 -9.23 2.71 7.36
C GLU A 83 -7.84 2.60 6.72
N LEU A 84 -6.83 3.28 7.27
CA LEU A 84 -5.46 3.23 6.73
C LEU A 84 -4.86 1.83 6.82
N ASP A 85 -5.07 1.12 7.94
CA ASP A 85 -4.60 -0.25 8.13
C ASP A 85 -5.28 -1.23 7.17
N ALA A 86 -6.59 -1.09 6.97
CA ALA A 86 -7.34 -1.89 6.00
C ALA A 86 -6.83 -1.67 4.56
N LEU A 87 -6.57 -0.41 4.17
CA LEU A 87 -6.00 -0.08 2.88
C LEU A 87 -4.58 -0.64 2.71
N ALA A 88 -3.76 -0.62 3.77
CA ALA A 88 -2.42 -1.21 3.76
C ALA A 88 -2.47 -2.72 3.54
N VAL A 89 -3.38 -3.43 4.23
CA VAL A 89 -3.61 -4.87 4.04
C VAL A 89 -4.06 -5.16 2.61
N GLN A 90 -5.02 -4.39 2.08
CA GLN A 90 -5.49 -4.52 0.70
C GLN A 90 -4.33 -4.32 -0.29
N ALA A 91 -3.53 -3.27 -0.12
CA ALA A 91 -2.38 -2.98 -0.98
C ALA A 91 -1.33 -4.10 -0.93
N GLN A 92 -1.01 -4.62 0.26
CA GLN A 92 0.00 -5.67 0.46
C GLN A 92 -0.44 -7.05 -0.03
N SER A 93 -1.75 -7.31 -0.10
CA SER A 93 -2.30 -8.59 -0.56
C SER A 93 -2.11 -8.85 -2.07
N ARG A 94 -1.61 -7.85 -2.80
CA ARG A 94 -1.45 -7.88 -4.26
C ARG A 94 -0.16 -8.60 -4.68
N PRO A 95 -0.10 -9.12 -5.92
CA PRO A 95 1.11 -9.72 -6.46
C PRO A 95 2.32 -8.78 -6.42
N ILE A 96 3.49 -9.32 -6.11
CA ILE A 96 4.73 -8.54 -6.07
C ILE A 96 5.16 -8.20 -7.51
N PRO A 97 5.46 -6.92 -7.82
CA PRO A 97 5.94 -6.52 -9.14
C PRO A 97 7.29 -7.16 -9.47
N ASP A 98 7.50 -7.49 -10.75
CA ASP A 98 8.79 -7.93 -11.26
C ASP A 98 9.88 -6.85 -11.13
N GLU A 99 11.13 -7.26 -11.36
CA GLU A 99 12.30 -6.38 -11.23
C GLU A 99 12.25 -5.19 -12.19
N ALA A 100 11.80 -5.39 -13.43
CA ALA A 100 11.72 -4.33 -14.43
C ALA A 100 10.73 -3.24 -14.00
N LEU A 101 9.57 -3.62 -13.48
CA LEU A 101 8.56 -2.70 -12.97
C LEU A 101 9.04 -2.02 -11.68
N ARG A 102 9.70 -2.75 -10.77
CA ARG A 102 10.31 -2.17 -9.56
C ARG A 102 11.33 -1.09 -9.90
N ASN A 103 12.23 -1.32 -10.85
CA ASN A 103 13.25 -0.34 -11.24
C ASN A 103 12.63 0.94 -11.83
N LYS A 104 11.60 0.80 -12.68
CA LYS A 104 10.84 1.95 -13.21
C LYS A 104 10.14 2.72 -12.09
N LEU A 105 9.60 2.00 -11.12
CA LEU A 105 8.94 2.59 -9.97
C LEU A 105 9.91 3.35 -9.08
N GLU A 106 11.06 2.77 -8.73
CA GLU A 106 12.08 3.46 -7.92
C GLU A 106 12.53 4.76 -8.58
N GLN A 107 12.73 4.75 -9.90
CA GLN A 107 13.05 5.95 -10.65
C GLN A 107 11.90 6.97 -10.56
N TYR A 108 10.66 6.53 -10.77
CA TYR A 108 9.48 7.38 -10.70
C TYR A 108 9.29 8.03 -9.32
N LEU A 109 9.55 7.30 -8.23
CA LEU A 109 9.49 7.83 -6.86
C LEU A 109 10.61 8.84 -6.58
N LYS A 110 11.84 8.56 -7.04
CA LYS A 110 12.96 9.50 -6.95
C LYS A 110 12.66 10.82 -7.67
N ASP A 111 12.12 10.74 -8.89
CA ASP A 111 11.77 11.92 -9.70
C ASP A 111 10.68 12.78 -9.03
N ARG A 112 9.82 12.15 -8.24
CA ARG A 112 8.73 12.83 -7.49
C ARG A 112 9.16 13.32 -6.10
N GLN A 113 10.42 13.12 -5.71
CA GLN A 113 10.91 13.38 -4.34
C GLN A 113 10.06 12.65 -3.28
N ALA A 114 9.52 11.50 -3.66
CA ALA A 114 8.73 10.59 -2.85
C ALA A 114 9.65 9.56 -2.16
N VAL A 115 10.79 10.03 -1.66
CA VAL A 115 11.71 9.24 -0.82
C VAL A 115 12.05 10.12 0.37
N PRO A 116 11.64 9.76 1.60
CA PRO A 116 11.97 10.56 2.77
C PRO A 116 13.49 10.58 2.99
N PRO A 117 14.06 11.70 3.45
CA PRO A 117 15.47 11.74 3.82
C PRO A 117 15.72 10.70 4.92
N PRO A 118 16.82 9.93 4.83
CA PRO A 118 17.13 8.92 5.84
C PRO A 118 17.33 9.60 7.20
N VAL A 119 16.59 9.14 8.20
CA VAL A 119 16.78 9.55 9.60
C VAL A 119 17.96 8.77 10.16
N SER A 120 18.85 9.42 10.93
CA SER A 120 19.96 8.70 11.56
C SER A 120 19.44 7.62 12.52
N PRO A 121 20.13 6.46 12.67
CA PRO A 121 19.69 5.40 13.55
C PRO A 121 19.44 5.87 15.00
N GLU A 122 20.28 6.79 15.49
CA GLU A 122 20.12 7.41 16.80
C GLU A 122 18.81 8.21 16.91
N ASN A 123 18.49 9.03 15.90
CA ASN A 123 17.25 9.81 15.90
C ASN A 123 16.02 8.90 15.74
N GLN A 124 16.15 7.80 14.99
CA GLN A 124 15.09 6.81 14.84
C GLN A 124 14.77 6.12 16.16
N GLN A 125 15.80 5.73 16.93
CA GLN A 125 15.62 5.16 18.26
C GLN A 125 14.98 6.17 19.23
N LYS A 126 15.44 7.43 19.24
CA LYS A 126 14.85 8.48 20.09
C LYS A 126 13.36 8.70 19.79
N LEU A 127 12.99 8.72 18.51
CA LEU A 127 11.59 8.84 18.10
C LEU A 127 10.75 7.64 18.57
N ALA A 128 11.29 6.42 18.46
CA ALA A 128 10.63 5.22 18.98
C ALA A 128 10.44 5.28 20.51
N ASP A 129 11.45 5.75 21.25
CA ASP A 129 11.36 5.91 22.70
C ASP A 129 10.32 6.94 23.12
N ILE A 130 10.21 8.07 22.40
CA ILE A 130 9.19 9.10 22.63
C ILE A 130 7.80 8.51 22.37
N ALA A 131 7.60 7.83 21.24
CA ALA A 131 6.34 7.18 20.90
C ALA A 131 5.93 6.13 21.95
N ALA A 132 6.89 5.34 22.45
CA ALA A 132 6.66 4.36 23.51
C ALA A 132 6.24 5.04 24.83
N ARG A 133 6.87 6.15 25.21
CA ARG A 133 6.49 6.92 26.42
C ARG A 133 5.08 7.49 26.30
N ASN A 134 4.74 8.06 25.16
CA ASN A 134 3.44 8.70 24.96
C ASN A 134 2.31 7.67 24.90
N SER A 135 2.52 6.55 24.20
CA SER A 135 1.57 5.43 24.22
C SER A 135 1.37 4.85 25.62
N ALA A 136 2.44 4.69 26.41
CA ALA A 136 2.34 4.25 27.80
C ALA A 136 1.54 5.24 28.69
N LYS A 137 1.81 6.55 28.56
CA LYS A 137 1.05 7.59 29.27
C LYS A 137 -0.43 7.58 28.89
N CYS A 138 -0.72 7.48 27.59
CA CYS A 138 -2.10 7.41 27.12
C CYS A 138 -2.81 6.16 27.65
N ALA A 139 -2.17 5.00 27.54
CA ALA A 139 -2.73 3.74 28.02
C ALA A 139 -3.01 3.80 29.54
N ALA A 140 -2.08 4.34 30.32
CA ALA A 140 -2.29 4.56 31.76
C ALA A 140 -3.51 5.47 32.04
N LYS A 141 -3.71 6.56 31.29
CA LYS A 141 -4.88 7.43 31.43
C LYS A 141 -6.20 6.74 31.08
N LEU A 142 -6.17 5.84 30.10
CA LEU A 142 -7.34 5.10 29.64
C LEU A 142 -7.58 3.81 30.44
N ASN A 143 -6.74 3.49 31.43
CA ASN A 143 -6.73 2.20 32.14
C ASN A 143 -6.58 1.01 31.18
N LEU A 144 -5.76 1.16 30.14
CA LEU A 144 -5.45 0.14 29.13
C LEU A 144 -3.98 -0.28 29.23
N GLN A 145 -3.64 -1.41 28.62
CA GLN A 145 -2.25 -1.77 28.35
C GLN A 145 -1.81 -1.18 27.01
N ALA A 146 -0.64 -0.53 26.98
CA ALA A 146 -0.10 -0.01 25.74
C ALA A 146 0.26 -1.16 24.80
N PRO A 147 -0.22 -1.15 23.54
CA PRO A 147 0.22 -2.13 22.57
C PRO A 147 1.72 -1.96 22.33
N LYS A 148 2.45 -3.08 22.26
CA LYS A 148 3.83 -3.08 21.75
C LYS A 148 3.73 -2.77 20.25
N LEU A 149 3.88 -1.51 19.88
CA LEU A 149 4.02 -1.09 18.49
C LEU A 149 5.34 -1.64 17.95
N SER A 150 5.29 -2.79 17.29
CA SER A 150 6.35 -3.23 16.38
C SER A 150 5.97 -2.76 14.98
N MET A 151 6.61 -1.70 14.48
CA MET A 151 6.56 -1.47 13.03
C MET A 151 7.27 -2.66 12.37
N PRO A 152 6.75 -3.24 11.28
CA PRO A 152 7.58 -4.08 10.46
C PRO A 152 8.75 -3.23 9.96
N ALA A 153 9.97 -3.64 10.33
CA ALA A 153 11.18 -3.15 9.68
C ALA A 153 11.20 -3.74 8.26
N GLY A 154 10.40 -3.18 7.37
CA GLY A 154 10.31 -3.59 5.98
C GLY A 154 11.12 -2.64 5.12
N GLY A 155 12.44 -2.81 5.10
CA GLY A 155 13.29 -2.26 4.06
C GLY A 155 13.31 -3.18 2.83
N LEU A 156 13.89 -2.71 1.74
CA LEU A 156 14.21 -3.53 0.56
C LEU A 156 15.35 -4.54 0.84
N ASP A 157 15.61 -4.88 2.11
CA ASP A 157 16.80 -5.57 2.62
C ASP A 157 16.61 -7.08 2.85
N GLY A 158 15.60 -7.69 2.20
CA GLY A 158 15.48 -9.15 2.09
C GLY A 158 14.54 -9.83 3.09
N GLN A 159 13.85 -9.08 3.94
CA GLN A 159 12.73 -9.56 4.77
C GLN A 159 11.39 -9.30 4.07
N GLY A 160 11.13 -9.98 2.95
CA GLY A 160 9.87 -9.87 2.18
C GLY A 160 9.69 -8.52 1.46
N TYR A 161 9.23 -8.56 0.20
CA TYR A 161 8.94 -7.32 -0.51
C TYR A 161 7.64 -6.69 0.01
N VAL A 162 7.76 -5.50 0.62
CA VAL A 162 6.60 -4.70 1.02
C VAL A 162 6.17 -3.83 -0.17
N VAL A 163 4.89 -3.85 -0.50
CA VAL A 163 4.33 -3.03 -1.58
C VAL A 163 4.47 -1.56 -1.20
N PRO A 164 5.03 -0.68 -2.04
CA PRO A 164 5.32 0.70 -1.64
C PRO A 164 4.11 1.50 -1.17
N SER A 165 2.93 1.34 -1.78
CA SER A 165 1.71 1.96 -1.26
C SER A 165 1.28 1.40 0.09
N ALA A 166 1.43 0.09 0.32
CA ALA A 166 1.17 -0.52 1.62
C ALA A 166 2.11 0.05 2.69
N PHE A 167 3.41 0.10 2.41
CA PHE A 167 4.39 0.69 3.32
C PHE A 167 4.03 2.14 3.67
N ALA A 168 3.76 2.97 2.65
CA ALA A 168 3.38 4.36 2.86
C ALA A 168 2.08 4.49 3.69
N LEU A 169 1.08 3.65 3.46
CA LEU A 169 -0.15 3.63 4.27
C LEU A 169 0.11 3.22 5.73
N MET A 170 1.00 2.26 5.97
CA MET A 170 1.41 1.89 7.33
C MET A 170 2.13 3.05 8.03
N GLN A 171 2.97 3.79 7.30
CA GLN A 171 3.66 4.96 7.84
C GLN A 171 2.69 6.12 8.14
N ALA A 172 1.69 6.34 7.29
CA ALA A 172 0.60 7.28 7.56
C ALA A 172 -0.20 6.88 8.81
N SER A 173 -0.59 5.60 8.92
CA SER A 173 -1.28 5.05 10.09
C SER A 173 -0.46 5.25 11.37
N SER A 174 0.83 4.90 11.35
CA SER A 174 1.74 5.08 12.46
C SER A 174 1.88 6.56 12.89
N THR A 175 1.95 7.47 11.92
CA THR A 175 1.99 8.92 12.17
C THR A 175 0.73 9.40 12.89
N ILE A 176 -0.45 8.95 12.46
CA ILE A 176 -1.74 9.26 13.11
C ILE A 176 -1.83 8.62 14.50
N ALA A 177 -1.35 7.40 14.68
CA ALA A 177 -1.34 6.71 15.97
C ALA A 177 -0.47 7.45 16.99
N ASN A 178 0.69 7.92 16.56
CA ASN A 178 1.59 8.74 17.39
C ASN A 178 0.92 10.06 17.78
N MET A 179 0.25 10.73 16.84
CA MET A 179 -0.53 11.94 17.13
C MET A 179 -1.67 11.67 18.12
N ARG A 180 -2.42 10.57 17.96
CA ARG A 180 -3.48 10.16 18.91
C ARG A 180 -2.92 9.95 20.31
N ASN A 181 -1.81 9.22 20.42
CA ASN A 181 -1.19 8.90 21.71
C ASN A 181 -0.69 10.16 22.42
N GLU A 182 -0.15 11.12 21.67
CA GLU A 182 0.27 12.41 22.20
C GLU A 182 -0.93 13.27 22.66
N ASP A 183 -1.97 13.37 21.82
CA ASP A 183 -3.21 14.12 22.14
C ASP A 183 -3.85 13.60 23.43
N CYS A 184 -3.90 12.27 23.58
CA CYS A 184 -4.34 11.59 24.79
C CYS A 184 -3.43 11.88 26.00
N ALA A 185 -2.11 11.79 25.80
CA ALA A 185 -1.13 11.94 26.87
C ALA A 185 -1.08 13.38 27.41
N GLN A 186 -1.12 14.40 26.55
CA GLN A 186 -0.92 15.80 26.97
C GLN A 186 -1.62 16.85 26.10
N GLY A 187 -2.34 16.45 25.05
CA GLY A 187 -2.87 17.37 24.05
C GLY A 187 -1.82 17.68 22.99
N LEU A 188 -2.22 18.45 21.98
CA LEU A 188 -1.39 18.78 20.83
C LEU A 188 -1.04 20.25 20.80
N SER A 189 0.21 20.58 20.51
CA SER A 189 0.59 21.96 20.16
C SER A 189 0.37 22.22 18.66
N PRO A 190 0.11 23.47 18.23
CA PRO A 190 -0.06 23.81 16.82
C PRO A 190 1.12 23.38 15.93
N ASP A 191 2.35 23.54 16.43
CA ASP A 191 3.56 23.16 15.69
C ASP A 191 3.68 21.65 15.52
N LEU A 192 3.28 20.88 16.54
CA LEU A 192 3.27 19.43 16.47
C LEU A 192 2.20 18.92 15.49
N VAL A 193 1.03 19.56 15.47
CA VAL A 193 -0.02 19.27 14.47
C VAL A 193 0.49 19.54 13.06
N ARG A 194 1.22 20.65 12.85
CA ARG A 194 1.86 20.97 11.55
C ARG A 194 2.89 19.92 11.14
N ALA A 195 3.71 19.46 12.08
CA ALA A 195 4.73 18.44 11.83
C ALA A 195 4.10 17.09 11.45
N TYR A 196 3.10 16.63 12.21
CA TYR A 196 2.36 15.41 11.88
C TYR A 196 1.65 15.54 10.54
N ARG A 197 1.02 16.69 10.26
CA ARG A 197 0.38 16.94 8.96
C ARG A 197 1.36 16.80 7.80
N GLY A 198 2.54 17.38 7.89
CA GLY A 198 3.55 17.29 6.83
C GLY A 198 3.98 15.84 6.57
N GLN A 199 4.25 15.06 7.63
CA GLN A 199 4.62 13.65 7.52
C GLN A 199 3.50 12.81 6.91
N THR A 200 2.27 12.95 7.39
CA THR A 200 1.13 12.18 6.86
C THR A 200 0.82 12.55 5.41
N GLN A 201 0.90 13.83 5.04
CA GLN A 201 0.71 14.29 3.65
C GLN A 201 1.74 13.66 2.71
N HIS A 202 2.99 13.58 3.14
CA HIS A 202 4.05 12.93 2.38
C HIS A 202 3.72 11.46 2.12
N TYR A 203 3.40 10.68 3.15
CA TYR A 203 3.09 9.26 2.99
C TYR A 203 1.82 8.99 2.16
N LEU A 204 0.77 9.79 2.35
CA LEU A 204 -0.44 9.66 1.52
C LEU A 204 -0.16 10.00 0.05
N PHE A 205 0.72 10.97 -0.22
CA PHE A 205 1.17 11.27 -1.57
C PHE A 205 1.95 10.10 -2.19
N GLU A 206 2.85 9.46 -1.45
CA GLU A 206 3.59 8.29 -1.92
C GLU A 206 2.65 7.14 -2.29
N ALA A 207 1.68 6.85 -1.43
CA ALA A 207 0.67 5.81 -1.67
C ALA A 207 -0.12 6.11 -2.96
N MET A 208 -0.64 7.33 -3.11
CA MET A 208 -1.37 7.75 -4.31
C MET A 208 -0.49 7.71 -5.57
N ALA A 209 0.75 8.17 -5.48
CA ALA A 209 1.67 8.23 -6.60
C ALA A 209 1.99 6.84 -7.15
N TYR A 210 2.17 5.86 -6.26
CA TYR A 210 2.35 4.45 -6.63
C TYR A 210 1.13 3.89 -7.38
N GLU A 211 -0.09 4.07 -6.83
CA GLU A 211 -1.29 3.52 -7.49
C GLU A 211 -1.59 4.18 -8.84
N GLN A 212 -1.36 5.49 -8.96
CA GLN A 212 -1.49 6.20 -10.23
C GLN A 212 -0.41 5.78 -11.25
N PHE A 213 0.77 5.37 -10.79
CA PHE A 213 1.78 4.79 -11.66
C PHE A 213 1.30 3.45 -12.23
N LEU A 214 0.73 2.56 -11.39
CA LEU A 214 0.18 1.29 -11.86
C LEU A 214 -0.96 1.47 -12.87
N ASN A 215 -1.86 2.44 -12.65
CA ASN A 215 -2.91 2.80 -13.61
C ASN A 215 -2.32 3.11 -15.00
N ARG A 216 -1.26 3.93 -15.04
CA ARG A 216 -0.61 4.31 -16.31
C ARG A 216 0.11 3.15 -16.99
N GLN A 217 0.71 2.24 -16.22
CA GLN A 217 1.33 1.04 -16.80
C GLN A 217 0.28 0.05 -17.33
N GLY A 218 -0.89 -0.05 -16.68
CA GLY A 218 -2.02 -0.86 -17.14
C GLY A 218 -2.62 -0.34 -18.45
N ASN A 219 -2.79 0.97 -18.59
CA ASN A 219 -3.37 1.61 -19.78
C ASN A 219 -2.40 1.73 -20.98
N ALA A 220 -1.12 1.38 -20.81
CA ALA A 220 -0.11 1.42 -21.87
C ALA A 220 0.06 0.07 -22.61
N LYS A 221 -0.74 -0.94 -22.25
CA LYS A 221 -0.83 -2.25 -22.91
C LYS A 221 -2.04 -2.28 -23.83
#